data_AF-A0AA42IYB5-F1
#
_entry.id   AF-A0AA42IYB5-F1
#
_cell.length_a   1.000
_cell.length_b   1.000
_cell.length_c   1.000
_cell.angle_alpha   90.00
_cell.angle_beta   90.00
_cell.angle_gamma   90.00
#
_symmetry.space_group_name_H-M   'P 1'
#
loop_
_entity.id
_entity.type
_entity.pdbx_description
1 polymer ?
#
loop_
_entity_poly.entity_id
_entity_poly.type
_entity_poly.pdbx_seq_one_letter_code
_entity_poly.pdbx_strand_id
1 'polypeptide(L)'
;MKELYTLKKKKSFAYEGTLESGMTIFYGENREDSLYISGTQYADLIAYFKGRTVRIGAGHGKVETDSMREWIVSHIGKAGIVSYIAAILVEEGVAEKVDMTSIYFK
;
A
#
# COMPACT_ATOMS: atom_id res chain seq x y z
N MET A 1 -10.93 13.88 -0.13
CA MET A 1 -11.04 12.42 0.04
C MET A 1 -11.27 11.78 -1.32
N LYS A 2 -10.53 10.71 -1.64
CA LYS A 2 -10.65 9.94 -2.88
C LYS A 2 -11.13 8.52 -2.56
N GLU A 3 -11.96 7.95 -3.43
CA GLU A 3 -12.42 6.56 -3.31
C GLU A 3 -11.63 5.67 -4.24
N LEU A 4 -11.24 4.49 -3.75
CA LEU A 4 -10.44 3.55 -4.52
C LEU A 4 -10.82 2.10 -4.19
N TYR A 5 -10.38 1.19 -5.04
CA TYR A 5 -10.54 -0.24 -4.86
C TYR A 5 -9.19 -0.92 -4.75
N THR A 6 -9.05 -1.86 -3.81
CA THR A 6 -7.83 -2.68 -3.72
C THR A 6 -7.58 -3.42 -5.03
N LEU A 7 -6.31 -3.56 -5.43
CA LEU A 7 -5.94 -4.17 -6.71
C LEU A 7 -6.45 -5.62 -6.83
N LYS A 8 -6.38 -6.37 -5.71
CA LYS A 8 -6.92 -7.73 -5.54
C LYS A 8 -8.26 -7.68 -4.81
N LYS A 9 -9.24 -8.49 -5.25
CA LYS A 9 -10.61 -8.58 -4.70
C LYS A 9 -11.48 -7.31 -4.79
N LYS A 10 -10.95 -6.18 -5.27
CA LYS A 10 -11.73 -4.94 -5.50
C LYS A 10 -12.54 -4.52 -4.27
N LYS A 11 -11.93 -4.54 -3.08
CA LYS A 11 -12.57 -3.98 -1.88
C LYS A 11 -12.50 -2.46 -1.95
N SER A 12 -13.63 -1.78 -1.75
CA SER A 12 -13.67 -0.33 -1.69
C SER A 12 -13.04 0.19 -0.39
N PHE A 13 -12.42 1.35 -0.48
CA PHE A 13 -11.89 2.12 0.64
C PHE A 13 -11.75 3.59 0.22
N ALA A 14 -11.44 4.46 1.17
CA ALA A 14 -11.15 5.86 0.87
C ALA A 14 -9.82 6.28 1.48
N TYR A 15 -9.23 7.34 0.93
CA TYR A 15 -8.08 7.98 1.54
C TYR A 15 -8.08 9.49 1.32
N GLU A 16 -7.32 10.21 2.14
CA GLU A 16 -7.10 11.65 2.00
C GLU A 16 -5.66 12.02 2.37
N GLY A 17 -5.20 13.18 1.88
CA GLY A 17 -3.82 13.66 2.07
C GLY A 17 -2.99 13.53 0.80
N THR A 18 -1.67 13.66 0.94
CA THR A 18 -0.69 13.60 -0.15
C THR A 18 0.50 12.73 0.24
N LEU A 19 1.28 12.24 -0.72
CA LEU A 19 2.49 11.46 -0.41
C LEU A 19 3.50 12.27 0.41
N GLU A 20 3.52 13.59 0.24
CA GLU A 20 4.44 14.50 0.93
C GLU A 20 4.01 14.79 2.38
N SER A 21 2.71 15.04 2.60
CA SER A 21 2.19 15.39 3.93
C SER A 21 1.73 14.17 4.74
N GLY A 22 1.67 13.00 4.11
CA GLY A 22 1.07 11.79 4.64
C GLY A 22 -0.40 11.66 4.26
N MET A 23 -0.92 10.46 4.44
CA MET A 23 -2.28 10.12 4.05
C MET A 23 -2.98 9.34 5.15
N THR A 24 -4.28 9.60 5.31
CA THR A 24 -5.18 8.79 6.13
C THR A 24 -5.94 7.84 5.22
N ILE A 25 -5.86 6.54 5.51
CA ILE A 25 -6.61 5.48 4.83
C ILE A 25 -7.81 5.13 5.70
N PHE A 26 -9.01 5.21 5.14
CA PHE A 26 -10.27 4.81 5.77
C PHE A 26 -10.74 3.47 5.20
N TYR A 27 -10.88 2.47 6.06
CA TYR A 27 -11.19 1.09 5.69
C TYR A 27 -12.17 0.45 6.69
N GLY A 28 -12.46 -0.84 6.53
CA GLY A 28 -13.46 -1.54 7.35
C GLY A 28 -14.88 -1.39 6.81
N GLU A 29 -15.84 -1.96 7.53
CA GLU A 29 -17.26 -1.78 7.20
C GLU A 29 -17.64 -0.33 7.49
N ASN A 30 -18.36 0.32 6.57
CA ASN A 30 -18.74 1.74 6.68
C ASN A 30 -17.60 2.75 6.91
N ARG A 31 -16.32 2.38 6.65
CA ARG A 31 -15.14 3.25 6.83
C ARG A 31 -14.89 3.65 8.30
N GLU A 32 -15.27 2.79 9.25
CA GLU A 32 -15.12 3.04 10.68
C GLU A 32 -13.66 3.02 11.16
N ASP A 33 -12.80 2.26 10.46
CA ASP A 33 -11.38 2.19 10.77
C ASP A 33 -10.59 3.21 9.96
N SER A 34 -9.56 3.79 10.58
CA SER A 34 -8.58 4.62 9.87
C SER A 34 -7.14 4.36 10.31
N LEU A 35 -6.22 4.66 9.40
CA LEU A 35 -4.79 4.65 9.69
C LEU A 35 -4.12 5.80 8.95
N TYR A 36 -3.40 6.62 9.70
CA TYR A 36 -2.50 7.62 9.15
C TYR A 36 -1.12 7.00 8.86
N ILE A 37 -0.58 7.31 7.68
CA ILE A 37 0.79 6.97 7.27
C ILE A 37 1.47 8.29 6.91
N SER A 38 2.61 8.57 7.54
CA SER A 38 3.32 9.82 7.33
C SER A 38 3.91 9.90 5.92
N GLY A 39 4.15 11.12 5.45
CA GLY A 39 4.83 11.32 4.17
C GLY A 39 6.26 10.75 4.18
N THR A 40 6.94 10.78 5.33
CA THR A 40 8.25 10.14 5.49
C THR A 40 8.19 8.62 5.32
N GLN A 41 7.17 7.95 5.87
CA GLN A 41 6.97 6.51 5.67
C GLN A 41 6.70 6.17 4.20
N TYR A 42 5.94 7.00 3.48
CA TYR A 42 5.76 6.83 2.03
C TYR A 42 7.06 7.06 1.26
N ALA A 43 7.81 8.09 1.59
CA ALA A 43 9.09 8.39 0.96
C ALA A 43 10.09 7.23 1.16
N ASP A 44 10.21 6.71 2.38
CA ASP A 44 11.09 5.59 2.71
C ASP A 44 10.67 4.32 1.95
N LEU A 45 9.37 4.04 1.87
CA LEU A 45 8.83 2.89 1.12
C LEU A 45 9.18 2.99 -0.37
N ILE A 46 8.91 4.14 -0.97
CA ILE A 46 9.15 4.38 -2.40
C ILE A 46 10.65 4.31 -2.68
N ALA A 47 11.47 4.95 -1.86
CA ALA A 47 12.92 4.95 -2.02
C ALA A 47 13.52 3.53 -1.89
N TYR A 48 13.04 2.75 -0.91
CA TYR A 48 13.52 1.39 -0.67
C TYR A 48 13.26 0.46 -1.87
N PHE A 49 12.08 0.58 -2.49
CA PHE A 49 11.67 -0.30 -3.59
C PHE A 49 11.85 0.28 -5.00
N LYS A 50 12.34 1.51 -5.14
CA LYS A 50 12.48 2.20 -6.43
C LYS A 50 13.16 1.34 -7.49
N GLY A 51 12.54 1.26 -8.67
CA GLY A 51 13.03 0.49 -9.81
C GLY A 51 12.84 -1.03 -9.67
N ARG A 52 12.04 -1.50 -8.71
CA ARG A 52 11.80 -2.93 -8.48
C ARG A 52 10.33 -3.29 -8.67
N THR A 53 10.11 -4.50 -9.20
CA THR A 53 8.81 -5.17 -9.12
C THR A 53 8.72 -5.91 -7.80
N VAL A 54 7.74 -5.55 -6.98
CA VAL A 54 7.59 -6.03 -5.60
C VAL A 54 6.24 -6.69 -5.45
N ARG A 55 6.23 -7.82 -4.73
CA ARG A 55 4.98 -8.48 -4.36
C ARG A 55 4.30 -7.71 -3.24
N ILE A 56 3.02 -7.43 -3.42
CA ILE A 56 2.13 -6.83 -2.41
C ILE A 56 1.98 -7.79 -1.22
N GLY A 57 2.04 -9.10 -1.49
CA GLY A 57 1.94 -10.18 -0.51
C GLY A 57 0.65 -10.97 -0.66
N ALA A 58 0.75 -12.26 -0.98
CA ALA A 58 -0.42 -13.14 -1.14
C ALA A 58 -0.16 -14.66 -1.00
N GLY A 59 0.97 -15.09 -0.42
CA GLY A 59 1.19 -16.50 -0.10
C GLY A 59 0.90 -16.79 1.37
N HIS A 60 -0.09 -17.63 1.68
CA HIS A 60 -0.32 -18.15 3.05
C HIS A 60 0.77 -19.16 3.51
N GLY A 61 1.85 -19.33 2.76
CA GLY A 61 2.95 -20.21 3.11
C GLY A 61 4.27 -19.55 2.72
N LYS A 62 5.12 -19.34 3.74
CA LYS A 62 6.44 -18.69 3.70
C LYS A 62 6.39 -17.16 3.62
N VAL A 63 7.04 -16.51 4.60
CA VAL A 63 7.33 -15.07 4.57
C VAL A 63 8.19 -14.84 3.33
N GLU A 64 7.63 -14.16 2.33
CA GLU A 64 8.39 -13.71 1.17
C GLU A 64 9.28 -12.56 1.65
N THR A 65 10.58 -12.87 1.80
CA THR A 65 11.61 -11.89 2.10
C THR A 65 11.65 -10.84 0.99
N ASP A 66 11.85 -9.58 1.35
CA ASP A 66 11.84 -8.40 0.46
C ASP A 66 10.47 -8.12 -0.20
N SER A 67 9.38 -8.46 0.50
CA SER A 67 8.02 -8.11 0.07
C SER A 67 7.54 -6.80 0.67
N MET A 68 6.58 -6.15 0.01
CA MET A 68 5.94 -4.95 0.55
C MET A 68 5.29 -5.23 1.91
N ARG A 69 4.72 -6.43 2.08
CA ARG A 69 4.13 -6.82 3.37
C ARG A 69 5.16 -6.86 4.50
N GLU A 70 6.33 -7.41 4.26
CA GLU A 70 7.40 -7.44 5.26
C GLU A 70 7.82 -6.02 5.66
N TRP A 71 8.11 -5.17 4.67
CA TRP A 71 8.52 -3.79 4.90
C TRP A 71 7.46 -3.01 5.70
N ILE A 72 6.19 -3.15 5.33
CA ILE A 72 5.08 -2.47 6.00
C ILE A 72 4.91 -2.96 7.43
N VAL A 73 5.10 -4.26 7.69
CA VAL A 73 5.04 -4.79 9.06
C VAL A 73 6.19 -4.23 9.90
N SER A 74 7.39 -4.13 9.35
CA SER A 74 8.55 -3.63 10.10
C SER A 74 8.54 -2.11 10.34
N HIS A 75 7.93 -1.31 9.45
CA HIS A 75 7.95 0.15 9.54
C HIS A 75 6.61 0.79 9.97
N ILE A 76 5.48 0.11 9.76
CA ILE A 76 4.13 0.61 10.07
C ILE A 76 3.38 -0.31 11.05
N GLY A 77 3.78 -1.58 11.17
CA GLY A 77 3.22 -2.53 12.14
C GLY A 77 1.88 -3.16 11.76
N LYS A 78 1.28 -2.83 10.61
CA LYS A 78 -0.03 -3.34 10.18
C LYS A 78 0.02 -4.09 8.84
N ALA A 79 0.12 -5.42 8.88
CA ALA A 79 0.12 -6.26 7.67
C ALA A 79 -1.16 -6.14 6.82
N GLY A 80 -2.30 -5.84 7.46
CA GLY A 80 -3.61 -5.84 6.81
C GLY A 80 -3.81 -4.70 5.81
N ILE A 81 -3.00 -3.64 5.89
CA ILE A 81 -3.23 -2.43 5.08
C ILE A 81 -2.47 -2.40 3.75
N VAL A 82 -1.62 -3.40 3.50
CA VAL A 82 -0.68 -3.42 2.36
C VAL A 82 -1.41 -3.36 1.02
N SER A 83 -2.58 -4.02 0.93
CA SER A 83 -3.41 -4.00 -0.28
C SER A 83 -4.02 -2.63 -0.58
N TYR A 84 -4.24 -1.79 0.43
CA TYR A 84 -4.72 -0.42 0.26
C TYR A 84 -3.58 0.48 -0.20
N ILE A 85 -2.42 0.41 0.46
CA ILE A 85 -1.22 1.16 0.07
C ILE A 85 -0.84 0.87 -1.38
N ALA A 86 -0.81 -0.40 -1.80
CA ALA A 86 -0.46 -0.76 -3.17
C ALA A 86 -1.40 -0.12 -4.20
N ALA A 87 -2.70 -0.01 -3.89
CA ALA A 87 -3.64 0.66 -4.77
C ALA A 87 -3.40 2.17 -4.80
N ILE A 88 -3.16 2.81 -3.65
CA ILE A 88 -2.83 4.24 -3.55
C ILE A 88 -1.57 4.57 -4.35
N LEU A 89 -0.49 3.79 -4.22
CA LEU A 89 0.76 4.04 -4.95
C LEU A 89 0.59 3.99 -6.47
N VAL A 90 -0.27 3.10 -6.96
CA VAL A 90 -0.61 3.03 -8.39
C VAL A 90 -1.45 4.24 -8.81
N GLU A 91 -2.43 4.62 -7.99
CA GLU A 91 -3.29 5.79 -8.24
C GLU A 91 -2.52 7.11 -8.25
N GLU A 92 -1.58 7.28 -7.33
CA GLU A 92 -0.71 8.46 -7.23
C GLU A 92 0.45 8.43 -8.25
N GLY A 93 0.50 7.41 -9.11
CA GLY A 93 1.41 7.35 -10.26
C GLY A 93 2.86 7.02 -9.95
N VAL A 94 3.21 6.79 -8.68
CA VAL A 94 4.57 6.39 -8.22
C VAL A 94 4.83 4.89 -8.37
N ALA A 95 3.80 4.11 -8.66
CA ALA A 95 3.91 2.71 -9.00
C ALA A 95 3.02 2.33 -10.20
N GLU A 96 3.29 1.18 -10.79
CA GLU A 96 2.48 0.57 -11.85
C GLU A 96 2.03 -0.81 -11.43
N LYS A 97 0.77 -1.13 -11.73
CA LYS A 97 0.25 -2.47 -11.52
C LYS A 97 0.88 -3.41 -12.55
N VAL A 98 1.64 -4.40 -12.10
CA VAL A 98 2.19 -5.46 -12.95
C VAL A 98 1.18 -6.60 -13.09
N ASP A 99 0.66 -7.09 -11.97
CA ASP A 99 -0.35 -8.14 -11.93
C ASP A 99 -1.30 -7.97 -10.72
N MET A 100 -2.05 -9.01 -10.34
CA MET A 100 -2.98 -8.94 -9.19
C MET A 100 -2.28 -9.00 -7.81
N THR A 101 -1.00 -9.30 -7.78
CA THR A 101 -0.17 -9.58 -6.60
C THR A 101 1.13 -8.79 -6.57
N SER A 102 1.47 -8.06 -7.63
CA SER A 102 2.73 -7.34 -7.78
C SER A 102 2.54 -5.94 -8.36
N ILE A 103 3.35 -4.98 -7.91
CA ILE A 103 3.47 -3.64 -8.49
C ILE A 103 4.94 -3.31 -8.76
N TYR A 104 5.19 -2.44 -9.72
CA TYR A 104 6.50 -1.89 -10.04
C TYR A 104 6.62 -0.47 -9.49
N PHE A 105 7.67 -0.17 -8.73
CA PHE A 105 7.94 1.19 -8.22
C PHE A 105 8.79 1.97 -9.23
N LYS A 106 8.35 3.18 -9.58
CA LYS A 106 9.01 4.04 -10.58
C LYS A 106 10.22 4.80 -10.03
#